data_AF-W7B548-F1
#
_entry.id   AF-W7B548-F1
#
_cell.length_a   1.000
_cell.length_b   1.000
_cell.length_c   1.000
_cell.angle_alpha   90.00
_cell.angle_beta   90.00
_cell.angle_gamma   90.00
#
_symmetry.space_group_name_H-M   'P 1'
#
loop_
_entity.id
_entity.type
_entity.pdbx_description
1 polymer ?
#
loop_
_entity_poly.entity_id
_entity_poly.type
_entity_poly.pdbx_seq_one_letter_code
_entity_poly.pdbx_strand_id
1 'polypeptide(L)'
;MDEIIDDLIYYVRTDEIEEIQKILESEDVKTINNIKDENNNSLLHFACANNNVDMIRFLLYECTIDYNLFNNSGNSPLLWAIQNKNVEAIKEVLFFDYYLHKIEYIAIEKKPNELYENIFKEIITPTFLKTNYKLNEQIKNKINALNILDYFTFLHANDKLENYPFPNKHEIDLYKERNKIYLLKNNEFSKNILSESFNIQNENILHLVLNHPISSILDNQESVENNPNFKLSNNVDQVSNNEIKENDFTTNINEAKIVQEQIHELIINETVKIDGQNVIVKIREIGLNYLGKCIDDNNLENDLTGINIWECSIIASKWLADICIQDNSIFSNKNILEIGSGCALNSLSLFIHSNIVGRTNSSAGPANLIITDINEFTLDNILYNTQINKELLNYCDKNWENKIKICNMDWTNDNTYLKDADNQTYLKYDCIIGSDLIYDKNIVPSILFLLNNLLKKNGTFFYVCKQNRDGVELFFEQLKQNFIVEFFKPPENYLINTFINMDKELFETKFSEFGSSNQIVMLKCVSLQ
;
A
#
# COMPACT_ATOMS: atom_id res chain seq x y z
N MET A 1 -43.25 -7.47 15.36
CA MET A 1 -42.00 -6.68 15.45
C MET A 1 -40.97 -7.32 14.53
N ASP A 2 -40.70 -8.62 14.65
CA ASP A 2 -39.80 -9.35 13.75
C ASP A 2 -40.21 -9.26 12.27
N GLU A 3 -41.50 -9.46 11.94
CA GLU A 3 -42.01 -9.30 10.56
C GLU A 3 -41.79 -7.88 10.00
N ILE A 4 -41.92 -6.84 10.84
CA ILE A 4 -41.67 -5.45 10.45
C ILE A 4 -40.18 -5.20 10.22
N ILE A 5 -39.30 -5.83 11.02
CA ILE A 5 -37.85 -5.73 10.86
C ILE A 5 -37.44 -6.35 9.52
N ASP A 6 -37.95 -7.53 9.21
CA ASP A 6 -37.67 -8.24 7.95
C ASP A 6 -38.16 -7.44 6.73
N ASP A 7 -39.38 -6.88 6.81
CA ASP A 7 -39.94 -6.03 5.76
C ASP A 7 -39.10 -4.76 5.56
N LEU A 8 -38.74 -4.06 6.63
CA LEU A 8 -37.88 -2.86 6.55
C LEU A 8 -36.51 -3.20 5.94
N ILE A 9 -35.88 -4.30 6.34
CA ILE A 9 -34.60 -4.76 5.77
C ILE A 9 -34.77 -5.09 4.29
N TYR A 10 -35.85 -5.78 3.91
CA TYR A 10 -36.15 -6.13 2.53
C TYR A 10 -36.27 -4.87 1.66
N TYR A 11 -37.11 -3.90 2.06
CA TYR A 11 -37.31 -2.67 1.30
C TYR A 11 -36.06 -1.78 1.26
N VAL A 12 -35.23 -1.81 2.31
CA VAL A 12 -33.92 -1.15 2.27
C VAL A 12 -33.00 -1.77 1.21
N ARG A 13 -32.99 -3.10 1.10
CA ARG A 13 -32.17 -3.81 0.11
C ARG A 13 -32.67 -3.57 -1.31
N THR A 14 -33.98 -3.42 -1.52
CA THR A 14 -34.60 -3.18 -2.83
C THR A 14 -34.78 -1.69 -3.19
N ASP A 15 -34.34 -0.77 -2.32
CA ASP A 15 -34.43 0.70 -2.51
C ASP A 15 -35.88 1.24 -2.58
N GLU A 16 -36.81 0.58 -1.89
CA GLU A 16 -38.25 0.89 -1.88
C GLU A 16 -38.62 1.86 -0.74
N ILE A 17 -38.15 3.11 -0.84
CA ILE A 17 -38.33 4.14 0.21
C ILE A 17 -39.80 4.41 0.52
N GLU A 18 -40.69 4.39 -0.48
CA GLU A 18 -42.12 4.66 -0.28
C GLU A 18 -42.82 3.61 0.59
N GLU A 19 -42.39 2.34 0.52
CA GLU A 19 -42.92 1.29 1.39
C GLU A 19 -42.42 1.45 2.83
N ILE A 20 -41.15 1.87 3.01
CA ILE A 20 -40.62 2.23 4.32
C ILE A 20 -41.42 3.39 4.92
N GLN A 21 -41.75 4.42 4.14
CA GLN A 21 -42.58 5.54 4.61
C GLN A 21 -43.96 5.08 5.08
N LYS A 22 -44.62 4.16 4.36
CA LYS A 22 -45.91 3.59 4.77
C LYS A 22 -45.81 2.80 6.07
N ILE A 23 -44.76 2.01 6.25
CA ILE A 23 -44.49 1.28 7.50
C ILE A 23 -44.27 2.29 8.63
N LEU A 24 -43.41 3.30 8.41
CA LEU A 24 -43.15 4.34 9.39
C LEU A 24 -44.38 5.21 9.69
N GLU A 25 -45.39 5.26 8.84
CA GLU A 25 -46.65 5.95 9.10
C GLU A 25 -47.60 5.08 9.93
N SER A 26 -47.81 3.83 9.51
CA SER A 26 -48.82 2.91 10.07
C SER A 26 -48.38 2.19 11.36
N GLU A 27 -47.10 1.85 11.48
CA GLU A 27 -46.57 1.04 12.59
C GLU A 27 -45.99 1.91 13.73
N ASP A 28 -45.93 1.35 14.95
CA ASP A 28 -45.35 2.01 16.14
C ASP A 28 -43.81 1.87 16.20
N VAL A 29 -43.12 2.45 15.20
CA VAL A 29 -41.66 2.54 15.18
C VAL A 29 -41.20 3.83 15.86
N LYS A 30 -40.60 3.73 17.05
CA LYS A 30 -40.14 4.89 17.85
C LYS A 30 -38.75 5.41 17.47
N THR A 31 -37.94 4.55 16.85
CA THR A 31 -36.62 4.91 16.32
C THR A 31 -36.17 3.84 15.34
N ILE A 32 -35.52 4.27 14.26
CA ILE A 32 -34.96 3.37 13.26
C ILE A 32 -33.69 2.67 13.76
N ASN A 33 -33.01 3.24 14.75
CA ASN A 33 -31.71 2.75 15.26
C ASN A 33 -31.79 1.40 15.98
N ASN A 34 -32.98 1.00 16.42
CA ASN A 34 -33.23 -0.28 17.07
C ASN A 34 -33.60 -1.39 16.06
N ILE A 35 -33.78 -1.06 14.79
CA ILE A 35 -34.10 -2.02 13.73
C ILE A 35 -32.80 -2.66 13.24
N LYS A 36 -32.59 -3.93 13.61
CA LYS A 36 -31.40 -4.71 13.29
C LYS A 36 -31.76 -6.16 13.02
N ASP A 37 -30.96 -6.83 12.19
CA ASP A 37 -31.07 -8.29 12.02
C ASP A 37 -30.43 -9.07 13.18
N GLU A 38 -30.45 -10.40 13.09
CA GLU A 38 -29.83 -11.33 14.05
C GLU A 38 -28.31 -11.12 14.22
N ASN A 39 -27.64 -10.53 13.24
CA ASN A 39 -26.21 -10.23 13.24
C ASN A 39 -25.91 -8.79 13.72
N ASN A 40 -26.90 -8.08 14.26
CA ASN A 40 -26.82 -6.66 14.62
C ASN A 40 -26.54 -5.72 13.45
N ASN A 41 -26.81 -6.13 12.21
CA ASN A 41 -26.73 -5.25 11.05
C ASN A 41 -27.88 -4.25 11.09
N SER A 42 -27.55 -2.95 11.11
CA SER A 42 -28.55 -1.88 10.97
C SER A 42 -29.04 -1.74 9.53
N LEU A 43 -30.13 -1.00 9.32
CA LEU A 43 -30.60 -0.67 7.97
C LEU A 43 -29.52 0.00 7.10
N LEU A 44 -28.67 0.86 7.69
CA LEU A 44 -27.60 1.50 6.92
C LEU A 44 -26.54 0.52 6.42
N HIS A 45 -26.27 -0.59 7.13
CA HIS A 45 -25.37 -1.63 6.65
C HIS A 45 -25.85 -2.19 5.30
N PHE A 46 -27.14 -2.53 5.20
CA PHE A 46 -27.72 -3.08 3.98
C PHE A 46 -27.75 -2.06 2.83
N ALA A 47 -28.12 -0.81 3.12
CA ALA A 47 -28.10 0.25 2.10
C ALA A 47 -26.68 0.49 1.54
N CYS A 48 -25.68 0.52 2.43
CA CYS A 48 -24.26 0.65 2.08
C CYS A 48 -23.72 -0.53 1.27
N ALA A 49 -24.07 -1.77 1.65
CA ALA A 49 -23.63 -2.98 0.96
C ALA A 49 -24.23 -3.11 -0.46
N ASN A 50 -25.38 -2.50 -0.72
CA ASN A 50 -26.04 -2.51 -2.04
C ASN A 50 -25.80 -1.25 -2.88
N ASN A 51 -25.07 -0.26 -2.37
CA ASN A 51 -24.85 1.03 -3.03
C ASN A 51 -26.16 1.81 -3.31
N ASN A 52 -27.17 1.65 -2.45
CA ASN A 52 -28.48 2.31 -2.61
C ASN A 52 -28.40 3.77 -2.13
N VAL A 53 -27.85 4.66 -2.95
CA VAL A 53 -27.55 6.07 -2.61
C VAL A 53 -28.78 6.84 -2.11
N ASP A 54 -29.92 6.69 -2.78
CA ASP A 54 -31.17 7.34 -2.37
C ASP A 54 -31.64 6.85 -0.99
N MET A 55 -31.58 5.54 -0.73
CA MET A 55 -31.83 4.97 0.60
C MET A 55 -30.86 5.49 1.66
N ILE A 56 -29.56 5.57 1.37
CA ILE A 56 -28.54 6.10 2.29
C ILE A 56 -28.89 7.54 2.68
N ARG A 57 -29.22 8.38 1.70
CA ARG A 57 -29.64 9.76 1.93
C ARG A 57 -30.94 9.82 2.75
N PHE A 58 -31.94 9.02 2.42
CA PHE A 58 -33.19 8.97 3.20
C PHE A 58 -32.93 8.60 4.67
N LEU A 59 -32.13 7.55 4.92
CA LEU A 59 -31.82 7.10 6.28
C LEU A 59 -30.99 8.11 7.08
N LEU A 60 -29.99 8.75 6.46
CA LEU A 60 -29.12 9.74 7.12
C LEU A 60 -29.83 11.06 7.39
N TYR A 61 -30.54 11.61 6.40
CA TYR A 61 -31.06 12.98 6.44
C TYR A 61 -32.51 13.09 6.94
N GLU A 62 -33.36 12.09 6.66
CA GLU A 62 -34.77 12.12 7.08
C GLU A 62 -35.01 11.27 8.33
N CYS A 63 -34.28 10.16 8.51
CA CYS A 63 -34.48 9.25 9.64
C CYS A 63 -33.45 9.43 10.78
N THR A 64 -32.33 10.14 10.52
CA THR A 64 -31.24 10.33 11.49
C THR A 64 -30.72 8.99 12.05
N ILE A 65 -30.49 8.02 11.16
CA ILE A 65 -29.91 6.74 11.53
C ILE A 65 -28.46 6.92 12.02
N ASP A 66 -28.07 6.16 13.03
CA ASP A 66 -26.69 6.10 13.48
C ASP A 66 -25.83 5.40 12.43
N TYR A 67 -24.92 6.18 11.83
CA TYR A 67 -24.11 5.76 10.70
C TYR A 67 -22.81 5.04 11.06
N ASN A 68 -22.46 4.99 12.35
CA ASN A 68 -21.28 4.26 12.83
C ASN A 68 -21.60 3.16 13.86
N LEU A 69 -22.75 2.51 13.73
CA LEU A 69 -23.07 1.30 14.52
C LEU A 69 -22.21 0.12 14.08
N PHE A 70 -21.76 -0.71 15.02
CA PHE A 70 -21.02 -1.93 14.72
C PHE A 70 -21.94 -3.16 14.80
N ASN A 71 -21.84 -4.05 13.82
CA ASN A 71 -22.50 -5.35 13.85
C ASN A 71 -21.74 -6.38 14.72
N ASN A 72 -22.22 -7.63 14.79
CA ASN A 72 -21.60 -8.69 15.59
C ASN A 72 -20.15 -8.98 15.18
N SER A 73 -19.83 -8.81 13.89
CA SER A 73 -18.47 -8.96 13.36
C SER A 73 -17.58 -7.75 13.61
N GLY A 74 -18.08 -6.67 14.21
CA GLY A 74 -17.34 -5.43 14.40
C GLY A 74 -17.19 -4.59 13.13
N ASN A 75 -18.00 -4.83 12.09
CA ASN A 75 -18.05 -3.97 10.90
C ASN A 75 -19.00 -2.78 11.13
N SER A 76 -18.62 -1.61 10.62
CA SER A 76 -19.52 -0.46 10.47
C SER A 76 -20.15 -0.45 9.06
N PRO A 77 -21.23 0.32 8.83
CA PRO A 77 -21.79 0.49 7.49
C PRO A 77 -20.77 0.99 6.46
N LEU A 78 -19.88 1.89 6.88
CA LEU A 78 -18.80 2.40 6.03
C LEU A 78 -17.80 1.29 5.66
N LEU A 79 -17.39 0.45 6.63
CA LEU A 79 -16.49 -0.67 6.35
C LEU A 79 -17.13 -1.68 5.39
N TRP A 80 -18.43 -1.93 5.50
CA TRP A 80 -19.16 -2.77 4.53
C TRP A 80 -19.24 -2.14 3.13
N ALA A 81 -19.49 -0.83 3.03
CA ALA A 81 -19.46 -0.13 1.74
C ALA A 81 -18.09 -0.29 1.06
N ILE A 82 -17.01 -0.17 1.85
CA ILE A 82 -15.63 -0.37 1.43
C ILE A 82 -15.44 -1.81 0.94
N GLN A 83 -15.73 -2.84 1.75
CA GLN A 83 -15.58 -4.26 1.38
C GLN A 83 -16.31 -4.64 0.08
N ASN A 84 -17.45 -4.00 -0.19
CA ASN A 84 -18.24 -4.22 -1.41
C ASN A 84 -17.86 -3.30 -2.58
N LYS A 85 -16.85 -2.43 -2.40
CA LYS A 85 -16.34 -1.46 -3.39
C LYS A 85 -17.38 -0.44 -3.86
N ASN A 86 -18.33 -0.10 -2.99
CA ASN A 86 -19.46 0.78 -3.28
C ASN A 86 -19.07 2.25 -3.10
N VAL A 87 -18.41 2.82 -4.12
CA VAL A 87 -17.82 4.17 -4.08
C VAL A 87 -18.84 5.25 -3.73
N GLU A 88 -20.05 5.21 -4.30
CA GLU A 88 -21.06 6.23 -4.03
C GLU A 88 -21.58 6.17 -2.60
N ALA A 89 -21.81 4.97 -2.04
CA ALA A 89 -22.15 4.80 -0.63
C ALA A 89 -21.07 5.35 0.31
N ILE A 90 -19.80 5.08 0.01
CA ILE A 90 -18.64 5.58 0.77
C ILE A 90 -18.60 7.12 0.71
N LYS A 91 -18.77 7.68 -0.50
CA LYS A 91 -18.81 9.12 -0.74
C LYS A 91 -19.90 9.79 0.08
N GLU A 92 -21.13 9.25 0.09
CA GLU A 92 -22.24 9.84 0.85
C GLU A 92 -22.04 9.78 2.37
N VAL A 93 -21.56 8.65 2.92
CA VAL A 93 -21.36 8.52 4.37
C VAL A 93 -20.24 9.44 4.86
N LEU A 94 -19.11 9.49 4.14
CA LEU A 94 -18.01 10.39 4.50
C LEU A 94 -18.39 11.86 4.28
N PHE A 95 -19.14 12.17 3.23
CA PHE A 95 -19.67 13.53 3.03
C PHE A 95 -20.58 13.97 4.18
N PHE A 96 -21.48 13.08 4.63
CA PHE A 96 -22.35 13.35 5.77
C PHE A 96 -21.55 13.59 7.05
N ASP A 97 -20.56 12.73 7.34
CA ASP A 97 -19.68 12.86 8.49
C ASP A 97 -18.89 14.18 8.46
N TYR A 98 -18.29 14.52 7.31
CA TYR A 98 -17.59 15.79 7.11
C TYR A 98 -18.46 17.00 7.46
N TYR A 99 -19.68 17.07 6.91
CA TYR A 99 -20.55 18.22 7.14
C TYR A 99 -21.11 18.28 8.56
N LEU A 100 -21.35 17.12 9.17
CA LEU A 100 -21.77 17.05 10.56
C LEU A 100 -20.68 17.62 11.47
N HIS A 101 -19.41 17.25 11.27
CA HIS A 101 -18.27 17.67 12.08
C HIS A 101 -17.41 18.77 11.43
N LYS A 102 -18.01 19.56 10.53
CA LYS A 102 -17.29 20.50 9.66
C LYS A 102 -16.40 21.47 10.43
N ILE A 103 -16.87 21.97 11.57
CA ILE A 103 -16.15 22.96 12.37
C ILE A 103 -14.96 22.31 13.07
N GLU A 104 -15.19 21.13 13.64
CA GLU A 104 -14.17 20.33 14.30
C GLU A 104 -13.06 19.97 13.29
N TYR A 105 -13.44 19.58 12.07
CA TYR A 105 -12.50 19.27 11.01
C TYR A 105 -11.78 20.50 10.45
N ILE A 106 -12.46 21.63 10.27
CA ILE A 106 -11.77 22.88 9.89
C ILE A 106 -10.78 23.32 10.98
N ALA A 107 -11.10 23.09 12.26
CA ALA A 107 -10.18 23.40 13.35
C ALA A 107 -8.93 22.50 13.32
N ILE A 108 -9.10 21.23 12.94
CA ILE A 108 -7.99 20.28 12.75
C ILE A 108 -7.16 20.66 11.52
N GLU A 109 -7.78 20.76 10.34
CA GLU A 109 -7.08 20.99 9.07
C GLU A 109 -6.68 22.45 8.83
N LYS A 110 -7.13 23.38 9.69
CA LYS A 110 -6.95 24.84 9.59
C LYS A 110 -7.56 25.48 8.33
N LYS A 111 -8.25 24.70 7.50
CA LYS A 111 -8.97 25.13 6.28
C LYS A 111 -10.14 24.17 5.98
N PRO A 112 -11.13 24.59 5.19
CA PRO A 112 -12.13 23.66 4.65
C PRO A 112 -11.48 22.61 3.75
N ASN A 113 -12.02 21.40 3.78
CA ASN A 113 -11.54 20.29 2.98
C ASN A 113 -12.05 20.44 1.55
N GLU A 114 -11.15 20.65 0.61
CA GLU A 114 -11.51 21.00 -0.77
C GLU A 114 -12.36 19.93 -1.46
N LEU A 115 -12.05 18.64 -1.22
CA LEU A 115 -12.78 17.52 -1.80
C LEU A 115 -14.26 17.56 -1.36
N TYR A 116 -14.51 17.58 -0.05
CA TYR A 116 -15.87 17.52 0.48
C TYR A 116 -16.67 18.81 0.25
N GLU A 117 -16.02 19.98 0.21
CA GLU A 117 -16.67 21.23 -0.20
C GLU A 117 -17.06 21.25 -1.68
N ASN A 118 -16.27 20.62 -2.54
CA ASN A 118 -16.64 20.46 -3.95
C ASN A 118 -17.77 19.44 -4.13
N ILE A 119 -17.75 18.33 -3.39
CA ILE A 119 -18.85 17.36 -3.35
C ILE A 119 -20.16 18.05 -2.96
N PHE A 120 -20.15 18.96 -1.99
CA PHE A 120 -21.34 19.72 -1.61
C PHE A 120 -21.93 20.55 -2.75
N LYS A 121 -21.07 21.22 -3.53
CA LYS A 121 -21.50 22.01 -4.69
C LYS A 121 -22.12 21.13 -5.79
N GLU A 122 -21.63 19.91 -5.93
CA GLU A 122 -22.17 18.93 -6.89
C GLU A 122 -23.50 18.33 -6.42
N ILE A 123 -23.63 18.09 -5.12
CA ILE A 123 -24.71 17.26 -4.56
C ILE A 123 -25.89 18.07 -4.04
N ILE A 124 -25.67 19.23 -3.42
CA ILE A 124 -26.75 20.06 -2.86
C ILE A 124 -27.38 20.91 -3.96
N THR A 125 -28.13 20.22 -4.81
CA THR A 125 -29.07 20.78 -5.77
C THR A 125 -30.49 20.68 -5.18
N PRO A 126 -31.49 21.40 -5.72
CA PRO A 126 -32.89 21.24 -5.31
C PRO A 126 -33.41 19.79 -5.42
N THR A 127 -32.67 18.90 -6.08
CA THR A 127 -32.92 17.48 -6.31
C THR A 127 -32.13 16.53 -5.41
N PHE A 128 -31.38 17.01 -4.41
CA PHE A 128 -30.55 16.22 -3.50
C PHE A 128 -31.27 15.00 -2.89
N LEU A 129 -32.48 15.25 -2.39
CA LEU A 129 -33.42 14.24 -1.97
C LEU A 129 -34.73 14.46 -2.74
N LYS A 130 -35.25 13.40 -3.38
CA LYS A 130 -36.51 13.49 -4.12
C LYS A 130 -37.63 13.95 -3.19
N THR A 131 -38.51 14.82 -3.69
CA THR A 131 -39.57 15.42 -2.87
C THR A 131 -40.52 14.39 -2.26
N ASN A 132 -40.76 13.27 -2.94
CA ASN A 132 -41.55 12.15 -2.44
C ASN A 132 -40.87 11.35 -1.32
N TYR A 133 -39.54 11.46 -1.14
CA TYR A 133 -38.82 10.75 -0.08
C TYR A 133 -38.79 11.51 1.26
N LYS A 134 -39.22 12.78 1.29
CA LYS A 134 -39.26 13.57 2.52
C LYS A 134 -40.33 13.03 3.48
N LEU A 135 -39.95 12.82 4.74
CA LEU A 135 -40.90 12.46 5.79
C LEU A 135 -41.69 13.68 6.24
N ASN A 136 -42.97 13.46 6.54
CA ASN A 136 -43.78 14.50 7.18
C ASN A 136 -43.36 14.68 8.66
N GLU A 137 -43.67 15.84 9.23
CA GLU A 137 -43.29 16.19 10.61
C GLU A 137 -43.86 15.23 11.65
N GLN A 138 -45.01 14.60 11.41
CA GLN A 138 -45.59 13.65 12.37
C GLN A 138 -44.72 12.39 12.47
N ILE A 139 -44.26 11.87 11.33
CA ILE A 139 -43.37 10.70 11.29
C ILE A 139 -42.00 11.06 11.89
N LYS A 140 -41.42 12.22 11.52
CA LYS A 140 -40.14 12.68 12.07
C LYS A 140 -40.16 12.77 13.60
N ASN A 141 -41.21 13.38 14.16
CA ASN A 141 -41.39 13.45 15.61
C ASN A 141 -41.59 12.05 16.23
N LYS A 142 -42.31 11.15 15.56
CA LYS A 142 -42.53 9.77 16.05
C LYS A 142 -41.22 8.98 16.16
N ILE A 143 -40.33 9.10 15.17
CA ILE A 143 -39.05 8.37 15.13
C ILE A 143 -37.90 9.11 15.84
N ASN A 144 -38.16 10.31 16.38
CA ASN A 144 -37.17 11.22 16.97
C ASN A 144 -36.06 11.63 15.99
N ALA A 145 -36.42 11.91 14.73
CA ALA A 145 -35.48 12.39 13.72
C ALA A 145 -35.08 13.85 13.98
N LEU A 146 -33.80 14.15 13.77
CA LEU A 146 -33.23 15.49 13.86
C LEU A 146 -33.34 16.20 12.49
N ASN A 147 -33.43 17.53 12.53
CA ASN A 147 -33.44 18.34 11.31
C ASN A 147 -32.01 18.64 10.81
N ILE A 148 -31.34 17.60 10.30
CA ILE A 148 -29.94 17.66 9.86
C ILE A 148 -29.75 18.56 8.63
N LEU A 149 -30.72 18.58 7.72
CA LEU A 149 -30.59 19.36 6.48
C LEU A 149 -30.58 20.87 6.75
N ASP A 150 -31.40 21.35 7.68
CA ASP A 150 -31.40 22.75 8.11
C ASP A 150 -30.08 23.09 8.83
N TYR A 151 -29.54 22.16 9.61
CA TYR A 151 -28.22 22.30 10.24
C TYR A 151 -27.10 22.47 9.19
N PHE A 152 -27.06 21.62 8.15
CA PHE A 152 -26.05 21.72 7.08
C PHE A 152 -26.21 23.00 6.26
N THR A 153 -27.44 23.38 5.92
CA THR A 153 -27.72 24.62 5.17
C THR A 153 -27.23 25.83 5.96
N PHE A 154 -27.45 25.84 7.27
CA PHE A 154 -26.99 26.90 8.15
C PHE A 154 -25.44 26.97 8.22
N LEU A 155 -24.77 25.82 8.40
CA LEU A 155 -23.31 25.72 8.41
C LEU A 155 -22.67 26.17 7.09
N HIS A 156 -23.32 25.88 5.97
CA HIS A 156 -22.84 26.32 4.67
C HIS A 156 -22.99 27.83 4.47
N ALA A 157 -24.05 28.43 5.02
CA ALA A 157 -24.31 29.86 4.88
C ALA A 157 -23.51 30.75 5.85
N ASN A 158 -22.99 30.22 6.96
CA ASN A 158 -22.31 30.99 8.00
C ASN A 158 -20.98 30.36 8.41
N ASP A 159 -19.86 31.00 8.07
CA ASP A 159 -18.50 30.54 8.40
C ASP A 159 -18.15 30.59 9.90
N LYS A 160 -19.00 31.19 10.75
CA LYS A 160 -18.76 31.33 12.20
C LYS A 160 -20.05 31.17 12.99
N LEU A 161 -20.06 30.22 13.92
CA LEU A 161 -21.23 29.78 14.69
C LEU A 161 -21.51 30.63 15.93
N GLU A 162 -21.01 31.86 16.00
CA GLU A 162 -21.04 32.64 17.23
C GLU A 162 -22.45 33.11 17.63
N ASN A 163 -23.47 33.03 16.76
CA ASN A 163 -24.85 33.33 17.14
C ASN A 163 -25.89 32.61 16.28
N TYR A 164 -26.32 31.41 16.66
CA TYR A 164 -27.62 30.88 16.23
C TYR A 164 -28.23 29.90 17.25
N PRO A 165 -29.47 30.12 17.72
CA PRO A 165 -30.14 29.25 18.67
C PRO A 165 -30.86 28.14 17.90
N PHE A 166 -30.23 26.98 17.74
CA PHE A 166 -30.95 25.80 17.25
C PHE A 166 -31.70 25.14 18.42
N PRO A 167 -32.98 24.75 18.27
CA PRO A 167 -33.76 24.12 19.34
C PRO A 167 -33.14 22.81 19.89
N ASN A 168 -32.25 22.15 19.14
CA ASN A 168 -31.78 20.79 19.44
C ASN A 168 -30.24 20.64 19.41
N LYS A 169 -29.47 21.71 19.67
CA LYS A 169 -27.98 21.65 19.63
C LYS A 169 -27.42 20.49 20.45
N HIS A 170 -27.95 20.29 21.65
CA HIS A 170 -27.55 19.19 22.52
C HIS A 170 -27.79 17.81 21.90
N GLU A 171 -28.88 17.62 21.16
CA GLU A 171 -29.20 16.35 20.51
C GLU A 171 -28.28 16.09 19.31
N ILE A 172 -27.91 17.13 18.57
CA ILE A 172 -26.90 17.05 17.51
C ILE A 172 -25.54 16.68 18.10
N ASP A 173 -25.14 17.29 19.22
CA ASP A 173 -23.88 16.94 19.90
C ASP A 173 -23.89 15.47 20.37
N LEU A 174 -25.00 14.97 20.91
CA LEU A 174 -25.14 13.55 21.26
C LEU A 174 -25.10 12.63 20.03
N TYR A 175 -25.70 13.06 18.92
CA TYR A 175 -25.67 12.33 17.65
C TYR A 175 -24.25 12.27 17.08
N LYS A 176 -23.49 13.36 17.17
CA LYS A 176 -22.06 13.41 16.82
C LYS A 176 -21.24 12.44 17.65
N GLU A 177 -21.40 12.48 18.97
CA GLU A 177 -20.62 11.65 19.90
C GLU A 177 -20.78 10.15 19.65
N ARG A 178 -22.02 9.68 19.41
CA ARG A 178 -22.29 8.27 19.16
C ARG A 178 -21.90 7.78 17.76
N ASN A 179 -21.65 8.70 16.82
CA ASN A 179 -21.32 8.38 15.44
C ASN A 179 -19.87 8.70 15.03
N LYS A 180 -18.98 8.95 15.99
CA LYS A 180 -17.55 9.14 15.73
C LYS A 180 -16.95 7.97 14.97
N ILE A 181 -16.49 8.18 13.74
CA ILE A 181 -15.82 7.17 12.93
C ILE A 181 -14.43 6.88 13.51
N TYR A 182 -14.11 5.60 13.72
CA TYR A 182 -12.80 5.15 14.19
C TYR A 182 -12.06 4.44 13.05
N LEU A 183 -11.17 5.17 12.39
CA LEU A 183 -10.46 4.70 11.19
C LEU A 183 -9.68 3.39 11.42
N LEU A 184 -9.08 3.24 12.61
CA LEU A 184 -8.19 2.12 12.97
C LEU A 184 -8.84 1.05 13.85
N LYS A 185 -10.15 1.13 14.09
CA LYS A 185 -10.84 0.12 14.89
C LYS A 185 -10.99 -1.16 14.07
N ASN A 186 -10.37 -2.24 14.55
CA ASN A 186 -10.45 -3.54 13.92
C ASN A 186 -11.79 -4.23 14.19
N ASN A 187 -12.27 -4.93 13.17
CA ASN A 187 -13.35 -5.90 13.25
C ASN A 187 -12.81 -7.28 13.73
N GLU A 188 -13.67 -8.31 13.79
CA GLU A 188 -13.27 -9.67 14.22
C GLU A 188 -12.25 -10.36 13.29
N PHE A 189 -12.05 -9.83 12.09
CA PHE A 189 -11.11 -10.30 11.09
C PHE A 189 -9.82 -9.47 11.04
N SER A 190 -9.58 -8.63 12.06
CA SER A 190 -8.44 -7.70 12.11
C SER A 190 -8.39 -6.71 10.94
N LYS A 191 -9.54 -6.41 10.33
CA LYS A 191 -9.69 -5.39 9.28
C LYS A 191 -10.31 -4.12 9.87
N ASN A 192 -9.75 -2.98 9.53
CA ASN A 192 -10.31 -1.65 9.78
C ASN A 192 -10.48 -0.88 8.47
N ILE A 193 -11.15 0.28 8.52
CA ILE A 193 -11.46 1.13 7.37
C ILE A 193 -10.21 1.42 6.54
N LEU A 194 -9.09 1.75 7.18
CA LEU A 194 -7.84 2.05 6.48
C LEU A 194 -7.25 0.82 5.79
N SER A 195 -7.03 -0.26 6.55
CA SER A 195 -6.44 -1.50 6.03
C SER A 195 -7.24 -2.08 4.87
N GLU A 196 -8.57 -1.99 4.93
CA GLU A 196 -9.44 -2.52 3.89
C GLU A 196 -9.43 -1.62 2.66
N SER A 197 -9.43 -0.29 2.84
CA SER A 197 -9.29 0.68 1.75
C SER A 197 -8.00 0.46 0.95
N PHE A 198 -6.90 0.11 1.61
CA PHE A 198 -5.65 -0.29 0.95
C PHE A 198 -5.77 -1.63 0.21
N ASN A 199 -6.38 -2.64 0.84
CA ASN A 199 -6.52 -3.98 0.25
C ASN A 199 -7.35 -4.02 -1.05
N ILE A 200 -8.34 -3.15 -1.17
CA ILE A 200 -9.33 -3.19 -2.26
C ILE A 200 -8.77 -2.75 -3.62
N GLN A 201 -7.58 -2.13 -3.64
CA GLN A 201 -6.90 -1.61 -4.84
C GLN A 201 -7.81 -0.68 -5.68
N ASN A 202 -8.59 0.17 -5.01
CA ASN A 202 -9.42 1.17 -5.67
C ASN A 202 -8.97 2.57 -5.24
N GLU A 203 -8.30 3.27 -6.15
CA GLU A 203 -7.74 4.61 -5.90
C GLU A 203 -8.81 5.62 -5.46
N ASN A 204 -10.03 5.54 -5.99
CA ASN A 204 -11.11 6.47 -5.61
C ASN A 204 -11.54 6.27 -4.16
N ILE A 205 -11.63 5.02 -3.70
CA ILE A 205 -12.00 4.70 -2.31
C ILE A 205 -10.90 5.16 -1.37
N LEU A 206 -9.65 4.83 -1.69
CA LEU A 206 -8.50 5.24 -0.90
C LEU A 206 -8.38 6.76 -0.83
N HIS A 207 -8.61 7.44 -1.96
CA HIS A 207 -8.62 8.90 -2.04
C HIS A 207 -9.71 9.52 -1.16
N LEU A 208 -10.95 9.02 -1.20
CA LEU A 208 -12.04 9.50 -0.35
C LEU A 208 -11.70 9.36 1.14
N VAL A 209 -11.22 8.18 1.56
CA VAL A 209 -10.90 7.89 2.97
C VAL A 209 -9.71 8.71 3.46
N LEU A 210 -8.60 8.75 2.73
CA LEU A 210 -7.39 9.47 3.14
C LEU A 210 -7.57 10.99 3.11
N ASN A 211 -8.39 11.53 2.21
CA ASN A 211 -8.70 12.96 2.20
C ASN A 211 -9.80 13.35 3.21
N HIS A 212 -10.44 12.38 3.87
CA HIS A 212 -11.38 12.72 4.94
C HIS A 212 -10.62 13.16 6.20
N PRO A 213 -11.01 14.28 6.86
CA PRO A 213 -10.28 14.81 8.01
C PRO A 213 -10.18 13.85 9.22
N ILE A 214 -11.01 12.80 9.28
CA ILE A 214 -10.85 11.70 10.27
C ILE A 214 -9.48 11.03 10.20
N SER A 215 -8.81 11.11 9.04
CA SER A 215 -7.47 10.57 8.83
C SER A 215 -6.39 11.36 9.56
N SER A 216 -6.70 12.55 10.10
CA SER A 216 -5.81 13.29 11.01
C SER A 216 -5.46 12.55 12.30
N ILE A 217 -6.18 11.48 12.65
CA ILE A 217 -5.79 10.59 13.75
C ILE A 217 -4.47 9.86 13.45
N LEU A 218 -4.12 9.70 12.17
CA LEU A 218 -2.84 9.14 11.73
C LEU A 218 -1.68 10.06 12.08
N ASP A 219 -1.94 11.37 12.17
CA ASP A 219 -0.93 12.39 12.50
C ASP A 219 -0.65 12.50 14.01
N ASN A 220 -1.56 12.00 14.87
CA ASN A 220 -1.55 12.20 16.33
C ASN A 220 -1.11 10.97 17.16
N GLN A 221 -0.47 9.96 16.54
CA GLN A 221 -0.13 8.71 17.21
C GLN A 221 0.98 8.80 18.29
N GLU A 222 1.49 9.98 18.64
CA GLU A 222 2.36 10.17 19.81
C GLU A 222 1.60 10.40 21.15
N SER A 223 0.26 10.34 21.19
CA SER A 223 -0.49 10.68 22.42
C SER A 223 -1.49 9.63 22.96
N VAL A 224 -1.42 8.38 22.48
CA VAL A 224 -2.29 7.27 22.98
C VAL A 224 -1.53 6.35 23.94
N GLU A 225 -0.76 6.90 24.89
CA GLU A 225 -0.21 6.13 26.02
C GLU A 225 -1.17 5.99 27.23
N ASN A 226 -2.38 6.57 27.17
CA ASN A 226 -3.34 6.51 28.29
C ASN A 226 -4.55 5.61 28.01
N ASN A 227 -4.33 4.43 27.46
CA ASN A 227 -5.34 3.36 27.44
C ASN A 227 -4.87 2.22 28.37
N PRO A 228 -5.58 1.89 29.48
CA PRO A 228 -5.05 1.04 30.54
C PRO A 228 -4.86 -0.45 30.17
N ASN A 229 -4.94 -0.82 28.88
CA ASN A 229 -4.80 -2.19 28.40
C ASN A 229 -3.61 -2.44 27.45
N PHE A 230 -2.71 -1.49 27.25
CA PHE A 230 -1.47 -1.73 26.50
C PHE A 230 -0.25 -1.60 27.41
N LYS A 231 0.25 -2.74 27.89
CA LYS A 231 1.63 -2.88 28.38
C LYS A 231 2.44 -3.56 27.30
N LEU A 232 3.26 -2.80 26.59
CA LEU A 232 4.44 -3.34 25.92
C LEU A 232 5.65 -2.60 26.46
N SER A 233 6.53 -3.38 27.09
CA SER A 233 7.78 -2.94 27.67
C SER A 233 8.76 -2.53 26.56
N ASN A 234 8.97 -1.24 26.37
CA ASN A 234 10.03 -0.72 25.52
C ASN A 234 11.18 -0.21 26.39
N ASN A 235 12.32 -0.88 26.30
CA ASN A 235 13.62 -0.24 26.48
C ASN A 235 14.24 -0.17 25.08
N VAL A 236 14.13 0.98 24.42
CA VAL A 236 15.04 1.35 23.33
C VAL A 236 15.35 2.84 23.49
N ASP A 237 16.64 3.11 23.45
CA ASP A 237 17.29 4.37 23.75
C ASP A 237 16.90 5.52 22.82
N GLN A 238 17.02 6.72 23.41
CA GLN A 238 16.82 8.03 22.81
C GLN A 238 17.58 8.22 21.48
N VAL A 239 16.85 8.57 20.43
CA VAL A 239 17.42 9.26 19.27
C VAL A 239 16.57 10.49 18.97
N SER A 240 17.25 11.60 18.71
CA SER A 240 16.80 12.99 18.68
C SER A 240 15.65 13.29 17.71
N ASN A 241 14.55 13.80 18.25
CA ASN A 241 13.43 14.40 17.53
C ASN A 241 13.86 15.65 16.76
N ASN A 242 13.71 15.63 15.45
CA ASN A 242 13.44 16.84 14.67
C ASN A 242 11.96 16.80 14.27
N GLU A 243 11.13 17.55 14.97
CA GLU A 243 9.69 17.74 14.67
C GLU A 243 9.51 18.33 13.26
N ILE A 244 8.81 17.63 12.37
CA ILE A 244 8.36 18.15 11.07
C ILE A 244 6.89 18.59 11.23
N LYS A 245 6.59 19.84 10.85
CA LYS A 245 5.24 20.41 10.83
C LYS A 245 4.50 19.97 9.55
N GLU A 246 3.18 19.81 9.62
CA GLU A 246 2.21 19.40 8.55
C GLU A 246 2.34 20.06 7.15
N ASN A 247 3.23 21.05 6.95
CA ASN A 247 3.42 21.75 5.68
C ASN A 247 4.53 21.17 4.77
N ASP A 248 5.12 20.02 5.11
CA ASP A 248 6.34 19.54 4.43
C ASP A 248 6.12 18.45 3.36
N PHE A 249 4.91 17.92 3.15
CA PHE A 249 4.65 16.98 2.05
C PHE A 249 4.68 17.67 0.69
N THR A 250 5.30 17.04 -0.31
CA THR A 250 5.49 17.63 -1.64
C THR A 250 4.99 16.72 -2.74
N THR A 251 4.48 17.33 -3.82
CA THR A 251 4.19 16.65 -5.10
C THR A 251 5.35 16.77 -6.08
N ASN A 252 6.41 17.50 -5.72
CA ASN A 252 7.65 17.61 -6.49
C ASN A 252 8.67 16.60 -5.95
N ILE A 253 9.01 15.58 -6.75
CA ILE A 253 9.92 14.51 -6.31
C ILE A 253 11.28 15.06 -5.87
N ASN A 254 11.75 16.14 -6.51
CA ASN A 254 13.04 16.76 -6.21
C ASN A 254 13.08 17.47 -4.85
N GLU A 255 11.92 17.71 -4.25
CA GLU A 255 11.79 18.31 -2.91
C GLU A 255 11.49 17.26 -1.84
N ALA A 256 11.28 16.00 -2.24
CA ALA A 256 10.91 14.93 -1.32
C ALA A 256 12.03 14.65 -0.33
N LYS A 257 11.64 14.36 0.90
CA LYS A 257 12.52 14.04 2.02
C LYS A 257 12.13 12.69 2.60
N ILE A 258 13.14 11.99 3.08
CA ILE A 258 12.96 10.79 3.88
C ILE A 258 12.33 11.18 5.21
N VAL A 259 11.17 10.60 5.52
CA VAL A 259 10.43 10.81 6.77
C VAL A 259 10.29 9.55 7.60
N GLN A 260 10.53 8.39 6.99
CA GLN A 260 10.57 7.11 7.69
C GLN A 260 11.73 6.28 7.16
N GLU A 261 12.38 5.54 8.04
CA GLU A 261 13.44 4.60 7.69
C GLU A 261 13.28 3.33 8.52
N GLN A 262 13.46 2.17 7.89
CA GLN A 262 13.48 0.88 8.58
C GLN A 262 14.65 0.06 8.05
N ILE A 263 15.56 -0.36 8.93
CA ILE A 263 16.64 -1.29 8.58
C ILE A 263 16.18 -2.71 8.92
N HIS A 264 16.20 -3.57 7.92
CA HIS A 264 15.91 -4.99 8.01
C HIS A 264 17.21 -5.79 8.08
N GLU A 265 17.23 -6.81 8.93
CA GLU A 265 18.34 -7.75 9.06
C GLU A 265 17.89 -9.12 8.54
N LEU A 266 18.52 -9.63 7.48
CA LEU A 266 18.07 -10.81 6.76
C LEU A 266 19.13 -11.93 6.78
N ILE A 267 18.69 -13.16 7.04
CA ILE A 267 19.49 -14.39 6.88
C ILE A 267 19.09 -15.05 5.57
N ILE A 268 19.82 -14.72 4.51
CA ILE A 268 19.49 -15.19 3.15
C ILE A 268 19.69 -16.71 3.02
N ASN A 269 20.74 -17.25 3.64
CA ASN A 269 21.00 -18.69 3.64
C ASN A 269 21.58 -19.14 5.00
N GLU A 270 20.87 -20.03 5.70
CA GLU A 270 21.26 -20.49 7.04
C GLU A 270 22.47 -21.44 7.06
N THR A 271 22.83 -22.02 5.90
CA THR A 271 23.94 -22.97 5.77
C THR A 271 25.29 -22.25 5.62
N VAL A 272 25.29 -21.01 5.11
CA VAL A 272 26.49 -20.20 4.94
C VAL A 272 26.77 -19.43 6.22
N LYS A 273 27.95 -19.66 6.80
CA LYS A 273 28.33 -19.13 8.12
C LYS A 273 29.72 -18.50 8.12
N ILE A 274 29.90 -17.49 8.95
CA ILE A 274 31.18 -16.87 9.27
C ILE A 274 31.51 -17.22 10.72
N ASP A 275 32.61 -17.93 10.95
CA ASP A 275 33.05 -18.34 12.30
C ASP A 275 31.94 -19.02 13.13
N GLY A 276 31.09 -19.80 12.45
CA GLY A 276 29.95 -20.51 13.06
C GLY A 276 28.68 -19.67 13.27
N GLN A 277 28.69 -18.38 12.92
CA GLN A 277 27.56 -17.46 13.03
C GLN A 277 26.87 -17.27 11.68
N ASN A 278 25.57 -16.93 11.71
CA ASN A 278 24.80 -16.65 10.50
C ASN A 278 25.29 -15.37 9.84
N VAL A 279 25.25 -15.34 8.51
CA VAL A 279 25.53 -14.14 7.72
C VAL A 279 24.27 -13.27 7.71
N ILE A 280 24.41 -12.03 8.17
CA ILE A 280 23.31 -11.05 8.27
C ILE A 280 23.52 -9.98 7.21
N VAL A 281 22.59 -9.90 6.25
CA VAL A 281 22.55 -8.83 5.25
C VAL A 281 21.59 -7.75 5.74
N LYS A 282 22.03 -6.48 5.75
CA LYS A 282 21.21 -5.36 6.19
C LYS A 282 20.65 -4.59 5.01
N ILE A 283 19.35 -4.27 5.01
CA ILE A 283 18.71 -3.50 3.95
C ILE A 283 17.80 -2.44 4.57
N ARG A 284 17.99 -1.19 4.17
CA ARG A 284 17.11 -0.08 4.53
C ARG A 284 15.98 0.07 3.51
N GLU A 285 14.77 0.20 4.02
CA GLU A 285 13.63 0.77 3.33
C GLU A 285 13.41 2.21 3.79
N ILE A 286 12.96 3.06 2.87
CA ILE A 286 12.71 4.47 3.16
C ILE A 286 11.28 4.85 2.77
N GLY A 287 10.64 5.67 3.59
CA GLY A 287 9.38 6.34 3.31
C GLY A 287 9.63 7.82 3.03
N LEU A 288 9.11 8.32 1.92
CA LEU A 288 9.24 9.73 1.54
C LEU A 288 7.96 10.50 1.87
N ASN A 289 8.08 11.80 2.17
CA ASN A 289 6.93 12.71 2.25
C ASN A 289 6.44 13.17 0.85
N TYR A 290 6.42 12.25 -0.10
CA TYR A 290 6.02 12.49 -1.48
C TYR A 290 4.58 12.01 -1.70
N LEU A 291 3.72 12.90 -2.24
CA LEU A 291 2.30 12.62 -2.49
C LEU A 291 1.97 12.45 -3.99
N GLY A 292 2.97 12.21 -4.84
CA GLY A 292 2.76 11.90 -6.26
C GLY A 292 2.58 10.41 -6.51
N LYS A 293 2.40 10.02 -7.78
CA LYS A 293 2.29 8.61 -8.16
C LYS A 293 3.62 7.90 -7.93
N CYS A 294 3.61 6.79 -7.19
CA CYS A 294 4.80 5.95 -7.00
C CYS A 294 5.25 5.21 -8.27
N ILE A 295 4.31 5.01 -9.21
CA ILE A 295 4.54 4.49 -10.55
C ILE A 295 4.00 5.54 -11.53
N ASP A 296 4.88 6.23 -12.23
CA ASP A 296 4.52 7.23 -13.23
C ASP A 296 4.81 6.68 -14.63
N ASP A 297 3.77 6.18 -15.31
CA ASP A 297 3.86 5.62 -16.67
C ASP A 297 4.41 6.63 -17.70
N ASN A 298 4.40 7.93 -17.38
CA ASN A 298 4.91 8.99 -18.27
C ASN A 298 6.33 9.46 -17.92
N ASN A 299 6.84 9.15 -16.71
CA ASN A 299 8.17 9.54 -16.28
C ASN A 299 8.80 8.48 -15.36
N LEU A 300 9.53 7.54 -15.97
CA LEU A 300 10.19 6.43 -15.28
C LEU A 300 11.21 6.88 -14.22
N GLU A 301 11.76 8.11 -14.32
CA GLU A 301 12.67 8.66 -13.29
C GLU A 301 11.98 8.89 -11.94
N ASN A 302 10.65 9.01 -11.93
CA ASN A 302 9.84 9.18 -10.71
C ASN A 302 9.41 7.84 -10.07
N ASP A 303 9.82 6.70 -10.62
CA ASP A 303 9.48 5.39 -10.06
C ASP A 303 10.12 5.21 -8.67
N LEU A 304 9.27 5.16 -7.65
CA LEU A 304 9.66 5.03 -6.24
C LEU A 304 9.50 3.60 -5.72
N THR A 305 9.15 2.62 -6.55
CA THR A 305 8.96 1.24 -6.11
C THR A 305 10.24 0.61 -5.57
N GLY A 306 11.41 1.11 -5.99
CA GLY A 306 12.74 0.64 -5.59
C GLY A 306 13.11 0.90 -4.12
N ILE A 307 12.35 1.72 -3.39
CA ILE A 307 12.62 2.04 -1.98
C ILE A 307 12.16 0.97 -0.99
N ASN A 308 11.42 -0.04 -1.46
CA ASN A 308 10.91 -1.17 -0.69
C ASN A 308 11.48 -2.51 -1.16
N ILE A 309 11.53 -3.50 -0.25
CA ILE A 309 11.86 -4.88 -0.57
C ILE A 309 10.60 -5.59 -1.10
N TRP A 310 10.76 -6.30 -2.21
CA TRP A 310 9.70 -7.09 -2.86
C TRP A 310 9.93 -8.61 -2.74
N GLU A 311 8.87 -9.41 -2.82
CA GLU A 311 8.95 -10.88 -2.63
C GLU A 311 9.91 -11.54 -3.62
N CYS A 312 9.86 -11.12 -4.89
CA CYS A 312 10.73 -11.64 -5.94
C CYS A 312 12.21 -11.37 -5.64
N SER A 313 12.54 -10.26 -4.96
CA SER A 313 13.92 -9.96 -4.56
C SER A 313 14.40 -10.87 -3.42
N ILE A 314 13.52 -11.20 -2.46
CA ILE A 314 13.85 -12.17 -1.41
C ILE A 314 14.12 -13.55 -2.03
N ILE A 315 13.24 -14.00 -2.94
CA ILE A 315 13.39 -15.29 -3.62
C ILE A 315 14.65 -15.31 -4.49
N ALA A 316 14.89 -14.25 -5.28
CA ALA A 316 16.09 -14.13 -6.11
C ALA A 316 17.37 -14.19 -5.26
N SER A 317 17.39 -13.48 -4.13
CA SER A 317 18.53 -13.48 -3.21
C SER A 317 18.84 -14.85 -2.63
N LYS A 318 17.81 -15.58 -2.18
CA LYS A 318 17.96 -16.97 -1.71
C LYS A 318 18.45 -17.89 -2.83
N TRP A 319 17.90 -17.73 -4.03
CA TRP A 319 18.28 -18.53 -5.20
C TRP A 319 19.74 -18.30 -5.62
N LEU A 320 20.18 -17.04 -5.68
CA LEU A 320 21.55 -16.69 -6.00
C LEU A 320 22.54 -17.22 -4.96
N ALA A 321 22.18 -17.19 -3.67
CA ALA A 321 22.97 -17.81 -2.61
C ALA A 321 23.11 -19.33 -2.78
N ASP A 322 22.02 -20.03 -3.10
CA ASP A 322 22.04 -21.48 -3.36
C ASP A 322 22.85 -21.82 -4.61
N ILE A 323 22.77 -21.01 -5.67
CA ILE A 323 23.59 -21.15 -6.86
C ILE A 323 25.08 -21.07 -6.50
N CYS A 324 25.48 -20.15 -5.61
CA CYS A 324 26.88 -20.04 -5.15
C CYS A 324 27.36 -21.32 -4.44
N ILE A 325 26.48 -21.99 -3.70
CA ILE A 325 26.78 -23.25 -2.99
C ILE A 325 26.91 -24.41 -3.98
N GLN A 326 26.03 -24.46 -4.98
CA GLN A 326 26.03 -25.52 -6.00
C GLN A 326 27.22 -25.40 -6.95
N ASP A 327 27.57 -24.17 -7.35
CA ASP A 327 28.70 -23.88 -8.24
C ASP A 327 29.36 -22.56 -7.82
N ASN A 328 30.43 -22.66 -7.04
CA ASN A 328 31.17 -21.49 -6.55
C ASN A 328 32.02 -20.79 -7.63
N SER A 329 32.05 -21.31 -8.85
CA SER A 329 32.79 -20.73 -9.98
C SER A 329 31.91 -19.82 -10.86
N ILE A 330 30.59 -19.95 -10.77
CA ILE A 330 29.64 -19.30 -11.69
C ILE A 330 29.72 -17.77 -11.68
N PHE A 331 30.00 -17.17 -10.51
CA PHE A 331 30.18 -15.73 -10.33
C PHE A 331 31.64 -15.33 -10.09
N SER A 332 32.56 -16.30 -10.00
CA SER A 332 33.97 -16.05 -9.71
C SER A 332 34.64 -15.30 -10.85
N ASN A 333 35.23 -14.14 -10.54
CA ASN A 333 35.93 -13.26 -11.48
C ASN A 333 35.08 -12.89 -12.72
N LYS A 334 33.77 -12.74 -12.53
CA LYS A 334 32.80 -12.38 -13.58
C LYS A 334 32.41 -10.91 -13.53
N ASN A 335 32.02 -10.38 -14.69
CA ASN A 335 31.31 -9.09 -14.78
C ASN A 335 29.81 -9.34 -14.67
N ILE A 336 29.20 -8.77 -13.64
CA ILE A 336 27.79 -8.98 -13.30
C ILE A 336 27.07 -7.64 -13.34
N LEU A 337 25.88 -7.61 -13.92
CA LEU A 337 24.97 -6.47 -13.92
C LEU A 337 23.65 -6.86 -13.25
N GLU A 338 23.21 -6.10 -12.25
CA GLU A 338 21.82 -6.08 -11.81
C GLU A 338 21.09 -4.92 -12.48
N ILE A 339 19.94 -5.23 -13.08
CA ILE A 339 18.99 -4.25 -13.62
C ILE A 339 17.79 -4.13 -12.68
N GLY A 340 17.35 -2.90 -12.40
CA GLY A 340 16.17 -2.64 -11.54
C GLY A 340 16.39 -3.15 -10.13
N SER A 341 17.48 -2.67 -9.53
CA SER A 341 18.03 -3.27 -8.31
C SER A 341 17.17 -2.96 -7.08
N GLY A 342 16.36 -1.89 -7.12
CA GLY A 342 15.59 -1.43 -5.97
C GLY A 342 16.48 -1.23 -4.75
N CYS A 343 16.26 -2.00 -3.69
CA CYS A 343 17.08 -1.95 -2.48
C CYS A 343 18.46 -2.65 -2.59
N ALA A 344 18.81 -3.23 -3.74
CA ALA A 344 20.04 -3.99 -4.03
C ALA A 344 20.26 -5.26 -3.20
N LEU A 345 19.17 -5.86 -2.69
CA LEU A 345 19.22 -7.09 -1.90
C LEU A 345 19.80 -8.26 -2.71
N ASN A 346 19.49 -8.38 -4.01
CA ASN A 346 20.02 -9.48 -4.84
C ASN A 346 21.53 -9.34 -5.06
N SER A 347 22.01 -8.16 -5.48
CA SER A 347 23.44 -7.87 -5.67
C SER A 347 24.26 -8.04 -4.40
N LEU A 348 23.81 -7.50 -3.27
CA LEU A 348 24.53 -7.64 -2.00
C LEU A 348 24.56 -9.10 -1.55
N SER A 349 23.44 -9.81 -1.66
CA SER A 349 23.37 -11.24 -1.35
C SER A 349 24.32 -12.04 -2.24
N LEU A 350 24.33 -11.80 -3.55
CA LEU A 350 25.24 -12.47 -4.48
C LEU A 350 26.69 -12.19 -4.11
N PHE A 351 27.08 -10.93 -3.93
CA PHE A 351 28.46 -10.56 -3.63
C PHE A 351 28.94 -11.24 -2.34
N ILE A 352 28.14 -11.18 -1.29
CA ILE A 352 28.47 -11.75 0.02
C ILE A 352 28.60 -13.27 -0.06
N HIS A 353 27.59 -13.97 -0.59
CA HIS A 353 27.58 -15.43 -0.60
C HIS A 353 28.63 -16.02 -1.56
N SER A 354 28.83 -15.42 -2.74
CA SER A 354 29.85 -15.88 -3.68
C SER A 354 31.28 -15.73 -3.13
N ASN A 355 31.57 -14.68 -2.37
CA ASN A 355 32.87 -14.50 -1.71
C ASN A 355 33.07 -15.45 -0.52
N ILE A 356 32.06 -15.64 0.32
CA ILE A 356 32.16 -16.53 1.50
C ILE A 356 32.29 -17.98 1.06
N VAL A 357 31.44 -18.45 0.16
CA VAL A 357 31.46 -19.84 -0.31
C VAL A 357 32.71 -20.10 -1.16
N GLY A 358 33.14 -19.13 -1.96
CA GLY A 358 34.33 -19.22 -2.80
C GLY A 358 35.65 -18.91 -2.09
N ARG A 359 35.67 -18.65 -0.77
CA ARG A 359 36.80 -18.04 -0.04
C ARG A 359 38.14 -18.78 -0.18
N THR A 360 38.13 -20.07 -0.50
CA THR A 360 39.34 -20.85 -0.76
C THR A 360 40.00 -20.55 -2.10
N ASN A 361 39.30 -19.86 -3.00
CA ASN A 361 39.76 -19.49 -4.34
C ASN A 361 40.32 -18.06 -4.31
N SER A 362 41.48 -17.84 -4.93
CA SER A 362 42.08 -16.51 -5.04
C SER A 362 41.25 -15.51 -5.86
N SER A 363 40.28 -16.02 -6.62
CA SER A 363 39.37 -15.26 -7.48
C SER A 363 37.91 -15.27 -6.98
N ALA A 364 37.70 -15.49 -5.68
CA ALA A 364 36.36 -15.54 -5.09
C ALA A 364 35.52 -14.29 -5.42
N GLY A 365 34.21 -14.50 -5.59
CA GLY A 365 33.26 -13.45 -5.91
C GLY A 365 33.43 -12.79 -7.29
N PRO A 366 32.57 -11.83 -7.63
CA PRO A 366 32.63 -11.13 -8.90
C PRO A 366 33.91 -10.30 -9.06
N ALA A 367 34.32 -10.12 -10.32
CA ALA A 367 35.35 -9.15 -10.70
C ALA A 367 34.77 -7.73 -10.66
N ASN A 368 33.59 -7.57 -11.24
CA ASN A 368 32.83 -6.32 -11.26
C ASN A 368 31.35 -6.64 -11.03
N LEU A 369 30.70 -5.90 -10.14
CA LEU A 369 29.27 -5.96 -9.87
C LEU A 369 28.69 -4.57 -10.08
N ILE A 370 27.88 -4.42 -11.12
CA ILE A 370 27.23 -3.16 -11.46
C ILE A 370 25.78 -3.25 -11.01
N ILE A 371 25.39 -2.35 -10.13
CA ILE A 371 24.06 -2.27 -9.54
C ILE A 371 23.38 -1.06 -10.17
N THR A 372 22.24 -1.28 -10.84
CA THR A 372 21.58 -0.21 -11.59
C THR A 372 20.12 -0.05 -11.25
N ASP A 373 19.70 1.20 -11.27
CA ASP A 373 18.31 1.63 -11.16
C ASP A 373 18.15 2.96 -11.90
N ILE A 374 16.93 3.45 -12.09
CA ILE A 374 16.67 4.70 -12.80
C ILE A 374 16.45 5.88 -11.85
N ASN A 375 15.91 5.62 -10.65
CA ASN A 375 15.52 6.68 -9.72
C ASN A 375 16.66 7.09 -8.77
N GLU A 376 16.90 8.39 -8.61
CA GLU A 376 18.01 8.91 -7.79
C GLU A 376 17.88 8.55 -6.30
N PHE A 377 16.68 8.62 -5.70
CA PHE A 377 16.48 8.20 -4.30
C PHE A 377 16.79 6.72 -4.11
N THR A 378 16.42 5.89 -5.10
CA THR A 378 16.73 4.46 -5.08
C THR A 378 18.25 4.26 -5.16
N LEU A 379 18.96 4.96 -6.04
CA LEU A 379 20.43 4.89 -6.15
C LEU A 379 21.13 5.33 -4.85
N ASP A 380 20.67 6.41 -4.22
CA ASP A 380 21.17 6.86 -2.92
C ASP A 380 20.89 5.82 -1.82
N ASN A 381 19.72 5.18 -1.86
CA ASN A 381 19.39 4.11 -0.94
C ASN A 381 20.26 2.85 -1.16
N ILE A 382 20.58 2.50 -2.41
CA ILE A 382 21.52 1.43 -2.75
C ILE A 382 22.91 1.75 -2.18
N LEU A 383 23.36 3.00 -2.30
CA LEU A 383 24.64 3.43 -1.73
C LEU A 383 24.63 3.28 -0.21
N TYR A 384 23.57 3.73 0.46
CA TYR A 384 23.40 3.55 1.89
C TYR A 384 23.42 2.08 2.29
N ASN A 385 22.64 1.23 1.60
CA ASN A 385 22.57 -0.21 1.83
C ASN A 385 23.92 -0.90 1.65
N THR A 386 24.72 -0.45 0.69
CA THR A 386 26.10 -0.93 0.52
C THR A 386 26.98 -0.53 1.71
N GLN A 387 26.87 0.71 2.19
CA GLN A 387 27.67 1.22 3.30
C GLN A 387 27.33 0.59 4.66
N ILE A 388 26.04 0.34 4.96
CA ILE A 388 25.66 -0.32 6.22
C ILE A 388 26.16 -1.77 6.31
N ASN A 389 26.49 -2.40 5.17
CA ASN A 389 27.10 -3.73 5.10
C ASN A 389 28.64 -3.68 4.99
N LYS A 390 29.29 -2.51 5.14
CA LYS A 390 30.72 -2.32 4.93
C LYS A 390 31.61 -3.32 5.68
N GLU A 391 31.29 -3.65 6.94
CA GLU A 391 32.08 -4.61 7.71
C GLU A 391 32.04 -6.02 7.10
N LEU A 392 30.85 -6.46 6.69
CA LEU A 392 30.65 -7.75 6.03
C LEU A 392 31.28 -7.78 4.63
N LEU A 393 31.16 -6.69 3.86
CA LEU A 393 31.81 -6.56 2.56
C LEU A 393 33.34 -6.56 2.68
N ASN A 394 33.91 -5.88 3.69
CA ASN A 394 35.34 -5.91 3.98
C ASN A 394 35.84 -7.31 4.38
N TYR A 395 35.01 -8.09 5.08
CA TYR A 395 35.30 -9.49 5.40
C TYR A 395 35.31 -10.38 4.15
N CYS A 396 34.44 -10.06 3.17
CA CYS A 396 34.34 -10.78 1.90
C CYS A 396 35.52 -10.46 0.97
N ASP A 397 35.76 -9.18 0.69
CA ASP A 397 36.86 -8.70 -0.15
C ASP A 397 37.28 -7.29 0.29
N LYS A 398 38.53 -7.10 0.70
CA LYS A 398 39.02 -5.78 1.15
C LYS A 398 38.99 -4.70 0.06
N ASN A 399 38.91 -5.11 -1.21
CA ASN A 399 38.84 -4.22 -2.37
C ASN A 399 37.43 -4.12 -2.95
N TRP A 400 36.38 -4.50 -2.20
CA TRP A 400 34.99 -4.49 -2.67
C TRP A 400 34.56 -3.13 -3.23
N GLU A 401 35.05 -2.01 -2.66
CA GLU A 401 34.73 -0.64 -3.11
C GLU A 401 35.14 -0.41 -4.59
N ASN A 402 36.15 -1.12 -5.09
CA ASN A 402 36.57 -1.04 -6.50
C ASN A 402 35.79 -1.98 -7.41
N LYS A 403 35.08 -2.96 -6.84
CA LYS A 403 34.35 -4.00 -7.57
C LYS A 403 32.87 -3.70 -7.70
N ILE A 404 32.27 -3.02 -6.72
CA ILE A 404 30.86 -2.66 -6.71
C ILE A 404 30.71 -1.25 -7.28
N LYS A 405 29.92 -1.10 -8.35
CA LYS A 405 29.62 0.18 -8.97
C LYS A 405 28.11 0.39 -9.01
N ILE A 406 27.64 1.52 -8.51
CA ILE A 406 26.23 1.92 -8.54
C ILE A 406 26.05 2.95 -9.65
N CYS A 407 25.11 2.73 -10.56
CA CYS A 407 24.91 3.59 -11.74
C CYS A 407 23.43 3.78 -12.06
N ASN A 408 23.10 4.99 -12.54
CA ASN A 408 21.83 5.24 -13.20
C ASN A 408 21.77 4.48 -14.54
N MET A 409 20.67 3.80 -14.83
CA MET A 409 20.42 3.17 -16.12
C MET A 409 18.93 3.20 -16.47
N ASP A 410 18.61 3.77 -17.62
CA ASP A 410 17.28 3.73 -18.22
C ASP A 410 17.26 2.66 -19.33
N TRP A 411 16.47 1.61 -19.13
CA TRP A 411 16.38 0.51 -20.10
C TRP A 411 15.86 0.95 -21.46
N THR A 412 15.08 2.04 -21.52
CA THR A 412 14.49 2.57 -22.76
C THR A 412 15.45 3.48 -23.53
N ASN A 413 16.56 3.88 -22.92
CA ASN A 413 17.57 4.78 -23.50
C ASN A 413 18.96 4.16 -23.42
N ASP A 414 19.38 3.53 -24.51
CA ASP A 414 20.67 2.83 -24.64
C ASP A 414 21.91 3.74 -24.50
N ASN A 415 21.74 5.06 -24.58
CA ASN A 415 22.82 6.00 -24.28
C ASN A 415 23.21 6.00 -22.80
N THR A 416 22.33 5.51 -21.92
CA THR A 416 22.64 5.34 -20.50
C THR A 416 23.47 4.08 -20.22
N TYR A 417 23.58 3.17 -21.18
CA TYR A 417 24.32 1.93 -21.00
C TYR A 417 25.83 2.19 -20.92
N LEU A 418 26.49 1.51 -19.99
CA LEU A 418 27.93 1.59 -19.81
C LEU A 418 28.67 1.11 -21.07
N LYS A 419 29.70 1.84 -21.47
CA LYS A 419 30.55 1.55 -22.62
C LYS A 419 31.97 1.22 -22.17
N ASP A 420 32.69 0.46 -22.99
CA ASP A 420 34.10 0.17 -22.77
C ASP A 420 34.95 1.46 -22.86
N ALA A 421 36.23 1.38 -22.47
CA ALA A 421 37.13 2.54 -22.37
C ALA A 421 37.25 3.38 -23.66
N ASP A 422 37.03 2.77 -24.82
CA ASP A 422 37.05 3.44 -26.12
C ASP A 422 35.73 4.19 -26.45
N ASN A 423 34.71 4.10 -25.58
CA ASN A 423 33.37 4.67 -25.74
C ASN A 423 32.60 4.28 -27.02
N GLN A 424 33.09 3.27 -27.76
CA GLN A 424 32.49 2.83 -29.03
C GLN A 424 31.58 1.61 -28.91
N THR A 425 31.74 0.78 -27.87
CA THR A 425 30.98 -0.47 -27.70
C THR A 425 30.44 -0.60 -26.28
N TYR A 426 29.28 -1.24 -26.14
CA TYR A 426 28.70 -1.50 -24.82
C TYR A 426 29.57 -2.46 -24.01
N LEU A 427 29.70 -2.19 -22.71
CA LEU A 427 30.30 -3.12 -21.78
C LEU A 427 29.45 -4.40 -21.73
N LYS A 428 30.10 -5.56 -21.88
CA LYS A 428 29.43 -6.87 -21.90
C LYS A 428 29.58 -7.61 -20.56
N TYR A 429 28.53 -8.29 -20.14
CA TYR A 429 28.44 -8.98 -18.86
C TYR A 429 28.39 -10.50 -19.02
N ASP A 430 29.07 -11.20 -18.12
CA ASP A 430 28.99 -12.66 -18.02
C ASP A 430 27.65 -13.09 -17.43
N CYS A 431 27.11 -12.28 -16.53
CA CYS A 431 25.83 -12.51 -15.88
C CYS A 431 25.01 -11.22 -15.81
N ILE A 432 23.71 -11.33 -16.08
CA ILE A 432 22.73 -10.30 -15.73
C ILE A 432 21.78 -10.90 -14.69
N ILE A 433 21.39 -10.14 -13.69
CA ILE A 433 20.40 -10.55 -12.69
C ILE A 433 19.30 -9.49 -12.59
N GLY A 434 18.11 -9.90 -12.15
CA GLY A 434 17.04 -8.98 -11.79
C GLY A 434 15.86 -9.71 -11.16
N SER A 435 14.92 -8.94 -10.61
CA SER A 435 13.70 -9.49 -9.99
C SER A 435 12.53 -8.54 -10.18
N ASP A 436 11.36 -9.08 -10.54
CA ASP A 436 10.10 -8.35 -10.80
C ASP A 436 10.30 -7.09 -11.67
N LEU A 437 10.85 -7.26 -12.89
CA LEU A 437 11.19 -6.14 -13.77
C LEU A 437 10.04 -5.70 -14.68
N ILE A 438 9.05 -6.58 -14.89
CA ILE A 438 8.00 -6.40 -15.90
C ILE A 438 6.67 -6.14 -15.19
N TYR A 439 6.21 -4.89 -15.26
CA TYR A 439 4.91 -4.45 -14.77
C TYR A 439 3.97 -4.04 -15.90
N ASP A 440 4.54 -3.59 -17.03
CA ASP A 440 3.85 -3.21 -18.27
C ASP A 440 4.51 -3.91 -19.46
N LYS A 441 3.72 -4.48 -20.37
CA LYS A 441 4.18 -5.07 -21.63
C LYS A 441 5.04 -4.14 -22.49
N ASN A 442 4.89 -2.82 -22.34
CA ASN A 442 5.65 -1.83 -23.10
C ASN A 442 7.15 -1.85 -22.77
N ILE A 443 7.56 -2.35 -21.60
CA ILE A 443 8.98 -2.43 -21.21
C ILE A 443 9.70 -3.65 -21.82
N VAL A 444 8.94 -4.65 -22.26
CA VAL A 444 9.45 -5.94 -22.77
C VAL A 444 10.46 -5.78 -23.90
N PRO A 445 10.21 -4.95 -24.94
CA PRO A 445 11.19 -4.75 -26.02
C PRO A 445 12.52 -4.18 -25.52
N SER A 446 12.49 -3.25 -24.56
CA SER A 446 13.67 -2.60 -23.99
C SER A 446 14.53 -3.58 -23.20
N ILE A 447 13.92 -4.43 -22.36
CA ILE A 447 14.65 -5.47 -21.61
C ILE A 447 15.26 -6.50 -22.58
N LEU A 448 14.53 -6.92 -23.62
CA LEU A 448 15.07 -7.83 -24.63
C LEU A 448 16.23 -7.22 -25.41
N PHE A 449 16.12 -5.94 -25.79
CA PHE A 449 17.21 -5.20 -26.41
C PHE A 449 18.44 -5.16 -25.51
N LEU A 450 18.27 -4.84 -24.22
CA LEU A 450 19.32 -4.84 -23.22
C LEU A 450 20.00 -6.22 -23.12
N LEU A 451 19.24 -7.31 -22.95
CA LEU A 451 19.79 -8.65 -22.81
C LEU A 451 20.58 -9.08 -24.06
N ASN A 452 20.05 -8.84 -25.27
CA ASN A 452 20.73 -9.17 -26.51
C ASN A 452 22.03 -8.35 -26.70
N ASN A 453 22.05 -7.09 -26.24
CA ASN A 453 23.18 -6.18 -26.45
C ASN A 453 24.20 -6.12 -25.31
N LEU A 454 23.85 -6.55 -24.10
CA LEU A 454 24.74 -6.45 -22.93
C LEU A 454 25.23 -7.81 -22.44
N LEU A 455 24.50 -8.91 -22.69
CA LEU A 455 24.97 -10.24 -22.28
C LEU A 455 26.06 -10.75 -23.23
N LYS A 456 27.11 -11.37 -22.69
CA LYS A 456 28.14 -12.07 -23.47
C LYS A 456 27.56 -13.33 -24.13
N LYS A 457 28.26 -13.84 -25.15
CA LYS A 457 28.03 -15.19 -25.65
C LYS A 457 28.20 -16.23 -24.57
N ASN A 458 27.20 -17.12 -24.43
CA ASN A 458 27.06 -18.06 -23.32
C ASN A 458 26.95 -17.39 -21.93
N GLY A 459 26.72 -16.08 -21.86
CA GLY A 459 26.38 -15.40 -20.62
C GLY A 459 25.00 -15.81 -20.13
N THR A 460 24.77 -15.67 -18.83
CA THR A 460 23.54 -16.13 -18.17
C THR A 460 22.71 -14.97 -17.63
N PHE A 461 21.40 -15.02 -17.80
CA PHE A 461 20.45 -14.14 -17.15
C PHE A 461 19.64 -14.92 -16.11
N PHE A 462 19.69 -14.49 -14.85
CA PHE A 462 18.87 -15.03 -13.76
C PHE A 462 17.76 -14.05 -13.41
N TYR A 463 16.53 -14.54 -13.42
CA TYR A 463 15.35 -13.69 -13.20
C TYR A 463 14.31 -14.39 -12.35
N VAL A 464 13.69 -13.63 -11.45
CA VAL A 464 12.54 -14.08 -10.65
C VAL A 464 11.41 -13.08 -10.83
N CYS A 465 10.20 -13.55 -11.18
CA CYS A 465 9.05 -12.67 -11.34
C CYS A 465 7.72 -13.35 -11.05
N LYS A 466 6.67 -12.53 -10.96
CA LYS A 466 5.28 -12.99 -10.88
C LYS A 466 4.72 -13.23 -12.29
N GLN A 467 4.06 -14.36 -12.51
CA GLN A 467 3.50 -14.79 -13.80
C GLN A 467 2.28 -13.97 -14.23
N ASN A 468 1.58 -13.34 -13.30
CA ASN A 468 0.33 -12.60 -13.52
C ASN A 468 0.54 -11.12 -13.93
N ARG A 469 1.78 -10.69 -14.19
CA ARG A 469 2.07 -9.31 -14.63
C ARG A 469 1.83 -9.14 -16.13
N ASP A 470 1.31 -7.97 -16.53
CA ASP A 470 1.11 -7.65 -17.96
C ASP A 470 2.46 -7.64 -18.68
N GLY A 471 2.57 -8.42 -19.77
CA GLY A 471 3.79 -8.55 -20.56
C GLY A 471 4.73 -9.71 -20.22
N VAL A 472 4.55 -10.42 -19.09
CA VAL A 472 5.45 -11.53 -18.71
C VAL A 472 5.37 -12.71 -19.68
N GLU A 473 4.18 -13.10 -20.11
CA GLU A 473 4.01 -14.17 -21.12
C GLU A 473 4.68 -13.79 -22.44
N LEU A 474 4.48 -12.55 -22.90
CA LEU A 474 5.12 -12.01 -24.11
C LEU A 474 6.64 -12.05 -23.99
N PHE A 475 7.19 -11.66 -22.84
CA PHE A 475 8.63 -11.70 -22.58
C PHE A 475 9.18 -13.13 -22.66
N PHE A 476 8.49 -14.11 -22.07
CA PHE A 476 8.91 -15.51 -22.11
C PHE A 476 8.89 -16.10 -23.52
N GLU A 477 7.89 -15.76 -24.33
CA GLU A 477 7.83 -16.19 -25.73
C GLU A 477 8.98 -15.62 -26.55
N GLN A 478 9.29 -14.33 -26.37
CA GLN A 478 10.36 -13.67 -27.12
C GLN A 478 11.75 -14.07 -26.66
N LEU A 479 11.97 -14.31 -25.35
CA LEU A 479 13.25 -14.81 -24.83
C LEU A 479 13.67 -16.13 -25.51
N LYS A 480 12.73 -17.05 -25.73
CA LYS A 480 13.01 -18.36 -26.34
C LYS A 480 13.54 -18.27 -27.77
N GLN A 481 13.49 -17.11 -28.42
CA GLN A 481 14.00 -16.92 -29.78
C GLN A 481 15.53 -16.86 -29.81
N ASN A 482 16.16 -16.23 -28.81
CA ASN A 482 17.61 -15.99 -28.76
C ASN A 482 18.32 -16.63 -27.57
N PHE A 483 17.58 -17.19 -26.60
CA PHE A 483 18.11 -17.76 -25.37
C PHE A 483 17.64 -19.20 -25.17
N ILE A 484 18.50 -20.01 -24.56
CA ILE A 484 18.07 -21.29 -23.96
C ILE A 484 17.47 -20.95 -22.61
N VAL A 485 16.20 -21.32 -22.42
CA VAL A 485 15.41 -20.89 -21.25
C VAL A 485 15.00 -22.09 -20.40
N GLU A 486 15.35 -22.05 -19.12
CA GLU A 486 14.95 -23.01 -18.10
C GLU A 486 14.08 -22.32 -17.04
N PHE A 487 12.94 -22.93 -16.72
CA PHE A 487 11.99 -22.43 -15.72
C PHE A 487 12.01 -23.31 -14.47
N PHE A 488 11.97 -22.69 -13.30
CA PHE A 488 11.94 -23.34 -12.00
C PHE A 488 10.84 -22.75 -11.13
N LYS A 489 10.34 -23.56 -10.19
CA LYS A 489 9.47 -23.08 -9.11
C LYS A 489 10.32 -22.79 -7.87
N PRO A 490 10.00 -21.74 -7.10
CA PRO A 490 10.69 -21.48 -5.85
C PRO A 490 10.49 -22.66 -4.88
N PRO A 491 11.57 -23.20 -4.27
CA PRO A 491 11.48 -24.15 -3.16
C PRO A 491 10.66 -23.60 -1.99
N GLU A 492 9.98 -24.47 -1.23
CA GLU A 492 9.13 -24.05 -0.09
C GLU A 492 9.92 -23.27 0.98
N ASN A 493 11.18 -23.64 1.21
CA ASN A 493 12.07 -22.94 2.14
C ASN A 493 12.43 -21.51 1.67
N TYR A 494 12.13 -21.12 0.43
CA TYR A 494 12.29 -19.73 0.02
C TYR A 494 11.13 -18.85 0.49
N LEU A 495 9.99 -19.44 0.83
CA LEU A 495 8.75 -18.74 1.18
C LEU A 495 8.60 -18.49 2.69
N ILE A 496 9.60 -18.85 3.48
CA ILE A 496 9.62 -18.60 4.92
C ILE A 496 10.31 -17.27 5.26
N ASN A 497 9.92 -16.70 6.41
CA ASN A 497 10.48 -15.48 6.96
C ASN A 497 12.02 -15.60 7.12
N THR A 498 12.73 -14.67 6.48
CA THR A 498 14.21 -14.55 6.52
C THR A 498 14.67 -13.40 7.41
N PHE A 499 13.74 -12.55 7.84
CA PHE A 499 14.01 -11.35 8.63
C PHE A 499 14.18 -11.71 10.10
N ILE A 500 15.26 -11.23 10.71
CA ILE A 500 15.56 -11.43 12.13
C ILE A 500 14.69 -10.49 12.98
N ASN A 501 14.49 -9.27 12.49
CA ASN A 501 13.84 -8.18 13.20
C ASN A 501 12.43 -7.85 12.66
N MET A 502 11.80 -8.81 11.98
CA MET A 502 10.39 -8.74 11.57
C MET A 502 9.69 -10.01 12.04
N ASP A 503 8.67 -9.86 12.87
CA ASP A 503 7.90 -10.99 13.34
C ASP A 503 7.12 -11.66 12.20
N LYS A 504 6.66 -12.89 12.46
CA LYS A 504 6.00 -13.71 11.45
C LYS A 504 4.70 -13.10 10.94
N GLU A 505 3.91 -12.47 11.80
CA GLU A 505 2.62 -11.90 11.41
C GLU A 505 2.83 -10.67 10.52
N LEU A 506 3.78 -9.80 10.87
CA LEU A 506 4.16 -8.66 10.04
C LEU A 506 4.76 -9.10 8.71
N PHE A 507 5.60 -10.14 8.69
CA PHE A 507 6.13 -10.73 7.46
C PHE A 507 5.03 -11.28 6.56
N GLU A 508 4.11 -12.07 7.11
CA GLU A 508 2.97 -12.63 6.36
C GLU A 508 2.01 -11.53 5.87
N THR A 509 1.89 -10.43 6.60
CA THR A 509 1.09 -9.28 6.19
C THR A 509 1.76 -8.51 5.05
N LYS A 510 3.04 -8.17 5.21
CA LYS A 510 3.81 -7.39 4.24
C LYS A 510 4.04 -8.15 2.94
N PHE A 511 4.31 -9.44 3.04
CA PHE A 511 4.60 -10.32 1.92
C PHE A 511 3.48 -11.36 1.74
N SER A 512 2.23 -10.89 1.82
CA SER A 512 1.02 -11.73 1.76
C SER A 512 0.91 -12.58 0.49
N GLU A 513 1.61 -12.19 -0.57
CA GLU A 513 1.66 -12.92 -1.82
C GLU A 513 2.53 -14.18 -1.79
N PHE A 514 3.32 -14.43 -0.72
CA PHE A 514 4.00 -15.72 -0.53
C PHE A 514 3.02 -16.90 -0.44
N GLY A 515 1.78 -16.66 0.01
CA GLY A 515 0.70 -17.66 0.00
C GLY A 515 0.25 -18.09 -1.41
N SER A 516 0.58 -17.30 -2.43
CA SER A 516 0.26 -17.52 -3.85
C SER A 516 1.46 -18.05 -4.65
N SER A 517 2.31 -18.87 -4.03
CA SER A 517 3.59 -19.35 -4.60
C SER A 517 3.50 -20.01 -5.99
N ASN A 518 2.32 -20.48 -6.39
CA ASN A 518 2.05 -20.97 -7.74
C ASN A 518 2.19 -19.91 -8.84
N GLN A 519 2.25 -18.63 -8.47
CA GLN A 519 2.35 -17.51 -9.41
C GLN A 519 3.78 -16.97 -9.55
N ILE A 520 4.76 -17.42 -8.76
CA ILE A 520 6.15 -16.96 -8.89
C ILE A 520 6.95 -17.95 -9.73
N VAL A 521 7.77 -17.44 -10.65
CA VAL A 521 8.64 -18.25 -11.49
C VAL A 521 10.08 -17.75 -11.39
N MET A 522 11.02 -18.70 -11.36
CA MET A 522 12.45 -18.44 -11.49
C MET A 522 12.91 -18.91 -12.87
N LEU A 523 13.79 -18.14 -13.49
CA LEU A 523 14.18 -18.28 -14.88
C LEU A 523 15.69 -18.19 -15.01
N LYS A 524 16.29 -19.16 -15.67
CA LYS A 524 17.69 -19.13 -16.11
C LYS A 524 17.72 -19.11 -17.63
N CYS A 525 18.30 -18.07 -18.20
CA CYS A 525 18.48 -17.90 -19.65
C CYS A 525 19.96 -17.92 -20.00
N VAL A 526 20.35 -18.65 -21.04
CA VAL A 526 21.73 -18.64 -21.57
C VAL A 526 21.73 -18.07 -22.99
N SER A 527 22.55 -17.04 -23.25
CA SER A 527 22.66 -16.42 -24.58
C SER A 527 23.24 -17.40 -25.60
N LEU A 528 22.56 -17.54 -26.74
CA LEU A 528 23.06 -18.29 -27.90
C LEU A 528 24.02 -17.46 -28.77
N GLN A 529 23.96 -16.13 -28.66
CA GLN A 529 24.64 -15.18 -29.54
C GLN A 529 25.97 -14.73 -28.96
#